data_AF-A0A1I3KHC4-F1
#
_entry.id   AF-A0A1I3KHC4-F1
#
_cell.length_a   1.000
_cell.length_b   1.000
_cell.length_c   1.000
_cell.angle_alpha   90.00
_cell.angle_beta   90.00
_cell.angle_gamma   90.00
#
_symmetry.space_group_name_H-M   'P 1'
#
loop_
_entity.id
_entity.type
_entity.pdbx_description
1 polymer ?
#
loop_
_entity_poly.entity_id
_entity_poly.type
_entity_poly.pdbx_seq_one_letter_code
_entity_poly.pdbx_strand_id
1 'polypeptide(L)'
;MPFFNFFNRTYTISTTSTTPMTPATPTTLTVGVSQGDIVCGLNEERKRYVRDYAPFRLANIDNNLPIINVIPSIIDLYTFPLEIERSAQKKNVERRAFNMELPKQLPFKNSLNTYLKHSKYQSVLSSEYSDKYYRRKCKGGLSWVLMGQDPIAQKIKIHFILDGIDFKSVTRKNRKIEWGYHVTGSELRWLYRNRNHPNLKRKVQFWFQGEPSVPPWEREESKEVWQNYFPCSEDIHF
;
A
#
# COMPACT_ATOMS: atom_id res chain seq x y z
N MET A 1 -30.81 -18.02 20.19
CA MET A 1 -30.17 -17.48 18.96
C MET A 1 -30.70 -16.08 18.73
N PRO A 2 -29.86 -15.03 18.78
CA PRO A 2 -30.28 -13.70 18.35
C PRO A 2 -29.69 -13.35 16.98
N PHE A 3 -30.55 -12.89 16.09
CA PHE A 3 -30.22 -12.22 14.84
C PHE A 3 -29.62 -10.85 15.14
N PHE A 4 -28.43 -10.55 14.60
CA PHE A 4 -27.87 -9.20 14.59
C PHE A 4 -28.17 -8.54 13.23
N ASN A 5 -29.09 -7.56 13.25
CA ASN A 5 -29.29 -6.62 12.16
C ASN A 5 -28.08 -5.68 12.05
N PHE A 6 -27.30 -5.79 10.99
CA PHE A 6 -26.30 -4.79 10.64
C PHE A 6 -26.94 -3.70 9.79
N PHE A 7 -27.01 -2.50 10.35
CA PHE A 7 -27.37 -1.28 9.64
C PHE A 7 -26.30 -0.95 8.59
N ASN A 8 -26.64 -1.04 7.31
CA ASN A 8 -25.87 -0.43 6.23
C ASN A 8 -25.96 1.10 6.35
N ARG A 9 -24.89 1.77 6.80
CA ARG A 9 -24.74 3.21 6.63
C ARG A 9 -24.14 3.49 5.25
N THR A 10 -24.99 3.83 4.29
CA THR A 10 -24.60 4.52 3.05
C THR A 10 -24.15 5.94 3.38
N TYR A 11 -22.93 6.29 2.99
CA TYR A 11 -22.45 7.68 3.04
C TYR A 11 -22.86 8.39 1.74
N THR A 12 -23.82 9.31 1.83
CA THR A 12 -24.20 10.19 0.73
C THR A 12 -23.26 11.39 0.70
N ILE A 13 -22.52 11.56 -0.39
CA ILE A 13 -21.78 12.80 -0.65
C ILE A 13 -22.75 13.75 -1.38
N SER A 14 -23.23 14.78 -0.67
CA SER A 14 -24.08 15.81 -1.26
C SER A 14 -23.24 16.85 -2.00
N THR A 15 -23.29 16.84 -3.33
CA THR A 15 -22.88 17.99 -4.14
C THR A 15 -24.13 18.75 -4.56
N THR A 16 -24.31 19.95 -4.00
CA THR A 16 -25.35 20.87 -4.43
C THR A 16 -25.02 21.41 -5.82
N SER A 17 -25.78 20.93 -6.82
CA SER A 17 -25.86 21.53 -8.15
C SER A 17 -27.33 21.74 -8.47
N THR A 18 -27.73 23.01 -8.54
CA THR A 18 -29.11 23.45 -8.75
C THR A 18 -29.44 23.41 -10.25
N THR A 19 -29.97 22.30 -10.77
CA THR A 19 -30.78 22.28 -12.02
C THR A 19 -31.56 20.96 -12.12
N PRO A 20 -32.86 20.96 -12.49
CA PRO A 20 -33.68 19.74 -12.45
C PRO A 20 -33.68 19.04 -13.82
N MET A 21 -32.96 17.91 -13.94
CA MET A 21 -33.24 16.92 -14.98
C MET A 21 -32.93 15.50 -14.48
N THR A 22 -33.98 14.68 -14.44
CA THR A 22 -34.01 13.20 -14.51
C THR A 22 -33.22 12.41 -13.44
N PRO A 23 -33.83 11.40 -12.77
CA PRO A 23 -33.11 10.60 -11.79
C PRO A 23 -32.07 9.72 -12.49
N ALA A 24 -30.82 10.17 -12.51
CA ALA A 24 -29.69 9.34 -12.86
C ALA A 24 -29.58 8.22 -11.82
N THR A 25 -29.62 6.97 -12.29
CA THR A 25 -29.27 5.79 -11.50
C THR A 25 -27.92 6.06 -10.81
N PRO A 26 -27.79 5.87 -9.48
CA PRO A 26 -26.52 6.11 -8.81
C PRO A 26 -25.48 5.14 -9.37
N THR A 27 -24.59 5.64 -10.22
CA THR A 27 -23.40 4.92 -10.65
C THR A 27 -22.53 4.74 -9.41
N THR A 28 -22.65 3.59 -8.76
CA THR A 28 -21.72 3.16 -7.72
C THR A 28 -20.32 3.22 -8.31
N LEU A 29 -19.53 4.23 -7.94
CA LEU A 29 -18.11 4.28 -8.29
C LEU A 29 -17.45 3.08 -7.62
N THR A 30 -17.32 1.98 -8.37
CA THR A 30 -16.58 0.80 -7.93
C THR A 30 -15.16 1.27 -7.59
N VAL A 31 -14.80 1.22 -6.31
CA VAL A 31 -13.43 1.51 -5.86
C VAL A 31 -12.54 0.36 -6.32
N GLY A 32 -12.20 0.31 -7.60
CA GLY A 32 -11.32 -0.72 -8.17
C GLY A 32 -9.85 -0.39 -7.96
N VAL A 33 -9.01 -1.41 -7.83
CA VAL A 33 -7.55 -1.27 -7.96
C VAL A 33 -7.24 -1.04 -9.43
N SER A 34 -6.54 0.05 -9.76
CA SER A 34 -6.13 0.35 -11.12
C SER A 34 -4.74 -0.20 -11.42
N GLN A 35 -4.43 -0.39 -12.70
CA GLN A 35 -3.08 -0.76 -13.12
C GLN A 35 -2.09 0.32 -12.67
N GLY A 36 -1.08 -0.09 -11.91
CA GLY A 36 -0.06 0.80 -11.35
C GLY A 36 -0.37 1.37 -9.97
N ASP A 37 -1.52 1.04 -9.38
CA ASP A 37 -1.74 1.24 -7.95
C ASP A 37 -0.88 0.28 -7.13
N ILE A 38 -0.52 0.72 -5.93
CA ILE A 38 0.28 -0.04 -4.97
C ILE A 38 -0.65 -0.82 -4.04
N VAL A 39 -0.39 -2.12 -3.88
CA VAL A 39 -1.08 -3.01 -2.96
C VAL A 39 -0.15 -3.39 -1.81
N CYS A 40 -0.57 -3.04 -0.60
CA CYS A 40 0.10 -3.34 0.66
C CYS A 40 -0.75 -4.34 1.48
N GLY A 41 -0.12 -5.01 2.44
CA GLY A 41 -0.75 -6.07 3.23
C GLY A 41 0.13 -7.32 3.30
N LEU A 42 -0.32 -8.34 4.02
CA LEU A 42 0.42 -9.61 4.12
C LEU A 42 0.53 -10.31 2.76
N ASN A 43 1.65 -10.99 2.50
CA ASN A 43 1.93 -11.57 1.19
C ASN A 43 0.85 -12.56 0.72
N GLU A 44 0.45 -13.49 1.59
CA GLU A 44 -0.59 -14.47 1.26
C GLU A 44 -1.95 -13.80 1.07
N GLU A 45 -2.22 -12.72 1.78
CA GLU A 45 -3.45 -11.95 1.64
C GLU A 45 -3.49 -11.17 0.33
N ARG A 46 -2.38 -10.57 -0.10
CA ARG A 46 -2.29 -9.93 -1.43
C ARG A 46 -2.58 -10.94 -2.56
N LYS A 47 -2.01 -12.14 -2.47
CA LYS A 47 -2.28 -13.22 -3.44
C LYS A 47 -3.75 -13.66 -3.41
N ARG A 48 -4.29 -13.88 -2.21
CA ARG A 48 -5.71 -14.23 -2.01
C ARG A 48 -6.62 -13.20 -2.64
N TYR A 49 -6.32 -11.92 -2.44
CA TYR A 49 -7.15 -10.82 -2.92
C TYR A 49 -7.23 -10.74 -4.44
N VAL A 50 -6.11 -10.92 -5.14
CA VAL A 50 -6.09 -10.94 -6.62
C VAL A 50 -6.90 -12.10 -7.18
N ARG A 51 -6.86 -13.26 -6.51
CA ARG A 51 -7.60 -14.45 -6.91
C ARG A 51 -9.10 -14.32 -6.65
N ASP A 52 -9.46 -13.83 -5.47
CA ASP A 52 -10.81 -14.02 -4.93
C ASP A 52 -11.69 -12.77 -5.05
N TYR A 53 -11.13 -11.56 -5.12
CA TYR A 53 -11.90 -10.31 -5.10
C TYR A 53 -11.82 -9.54 -6.41
N ALA A 54 -12.99 -9.28 -7.01
CA ALA A 54 -13.12 -8.58 -8.28
C ALA A 54 -12.38 -7.22 -8.35
N PRO A 55 -12.35 -6.38 -7.29
CA PRO A 55 -11.62 -5.11 -7.33
C PRO A 55 -10.11 -5.25 -7.57
N PHE A 56 -9.52 -6.42 -7.30
CA PHE A 56 -8.09 -6.68 -7.39
C PHE A 56 -7.67 -7.45 -8.65
N ARG A 57 -8.61 -7.80 -9.54
CA ARG A 57 -8.30 -8.56 -10.77
C ARG A 57 -7.33 -7.83 -11.71
N LEU A 58 -7.35 -6.50 -11.67
CA LEU A 58 -6.43 -5.65 -12.45
C LEU A 58 -5.10 -5.40 -11.72
N ALA A 59 -5.00 -5.79 -10.46
CA ALA A 59 -3.75 -5.71 -9.71
C ALA A 59 -2.81 -6.82 -10.21
N ASN A 60 -1.74 -6.43 -10.89
CA ASN A 60 -0.76 -7.40 -11.39
C ASN A 60 0.21 -7.80 -10.26
N ILE A 61 -0.21 -8.76 -9.44
CA ILE A 61 0.51 -9.22 -8.24
C ILE A 61 1.18 -10.59 -8.48
N ASP A 62 0.83 -11.30 -9.56
CA ASP A 62 1.44 -12.58 -9.86
C ASP A 62 2.83 -12.41 -10.51
N ASN A 63 3.83 -13.02 -9.87
CA ASN A 63 5.22 -12.97 -10.31
C ASN A 63 5.47 -13.84 -11.56
N ASN A 64 4.45 -14.47 -12.15
CA ASN A 64 4.59 -15.50 -13.19
C ASN A 64 4.15 -15.13 -14.62
N LEU A 65 3.59 -13.95 -14.89
CA LEU A 65 3.15 -13.56 -16.25
C LEU A 65 4.29 -13.03 -17.16
N PRO A 66 4.30 -13.29 -18.48
CA PRO A 66 5.28 -12.72 -19.42
C PRO A 66 5.10 -11.21 -19.51
N ILE A 67 6.05 -10.45 -18.95
CA ILE A 67 5.94 -9.01 -18.70
C ILE A 67 6.54 -8.21 -19.86
N ILE A 68 5.68 -7.64 -20.69
CA ILE A 68 6.02 -6.48 -21.52
C ILE A 68 5.08 -5.37 -21.01
N ASN A 69 5.62 -4.31 -20.38
CA ASN A 69 4.90 -3.12 -19.87
C ASN A 69 4.09 -3.23 -18.54
N VAL A 70 4.57 -3.96 -17.53
CA VAL A 70 3.86 -4.01 -16.23
C VAL A 70 4.45 -3.01 -15.22
N ILE A 71 3.59 -2.18 -14.66
CA ILE A 71 3.86 -1.31 -13.50
C ILE A 71 3.67 -2.19 -12.26
N PRO A 72 4.72 -2.51 -11.48
CA PRO A 72 4.58 -3.39 -10.33
C PRO A 72 3.52 -2.88 -9.33
N SER A 73 2.51 -3.70 -9.02
CA SER A 73 1.50 -3.32 -8.02
C SER A 73 1.95 -3.54 -6.57
N ILE A 74 3.21 -3.86 -6.33
CA ILE A 74 3.74 -4.11 -4.98
C ILE A 74 4.99 -3.24 -4.77
N ILE A 75 5.01 -2.43 -3.72
CA ILE A 75 6.15 -1.53 -3.46
C ILE A 75 7.47 -2.28 -3.24
N ASP A 76 7.39 -3.50 -2.73
CA ASP A 76 8.49 -4.46 -2.57
C ASP A 76 9.28 -4.66 -3.89
N LEU A 77 8.58 -4.60 -5.04
CA LEU A 77 9.18 -4.83 -6.36
C LEU A 77 9.90 -3.60 -6.93
N TYR A 78 9.59 -2.40 -6.45
CA TYR A 78 10.31 -1.17 -6.82
C TYR A 78 11.57 -0.91 -6.01
N THR A 79 11.71 -1.61 -4.88
CA THR A 79 12.66 -1.23 -3.83
C THR A 79 13.89 -2.14 -3.74
N PHE A 80 14.01 -3.13 -4.61
CA PHE A 80 15.13 -4.07 -4.60
C PHE A 80 16.30 -3.60 -5.50
N PRO A 81 17.53 -3.41 -4.96
CA PRO A 81 18.75 -3.49 -5.76
C PRO A 81 18.98 -4.95 -6.18
N LEU A 82 19.76 -5.12 -7.26
CA LEU A 82 20.29 -6.39 -7.77
C LEU A 82 21.14 -7.20 -6.76
N GLU A 83 21.38 -6.68 -5.56
CA GLU A 83 22.42 -7.16 -4.63
C GLU A 83 21.98 -8.25 -3.63
N ILE A 84 20.83 -8.90 -3.83
CA ILE A 84 20.63 -10.27 -3.31
C ILE A 84 20.91 -11.28 -4.42
N GLU A 85 22.16 -11.28 -4.87
CA GLU A 85 22.73 -12.31 -5.73
C GLU A 85 23.17 -13.57 -4.96
N ARG A 86 23.00 -13.62 -3.63
CA ARG A 86 23.70 -14.65 -2.82
C ARG A 86 22.86 -15.63 -1.98
N SER A 87 21.53 -15.55 -1.89
CA SER A 87 20.82 -16.53 -1.02
C SER A 87 19.34 -16.86 -1.28
N ALA A 88 18.67 -16.37 -2.34
CA ALA A 88 17.28 -16.75 -2.63
C ALA A 88 17.12 -17.24 -4.07
N GLN A 89 16.26 -18.25 -4.30
CA GLN A 89 16.07 -18.97 -5.57
C GLN A 89 16.38 -18.13 -6.83
N LYS A 90 17.42 -18.56 -7.57
CA LYS A 90 17.92 -17.97 -8.84
C LYS A 90 16.81 -17.45 -9.78
N LYS A 91 15.73 -18.22 -9.94
CA LYS A 91 14.57 -17.86 -10.79
C LYS A 91 13.87 -16.56 -10.41
N ASN A 92 13.75 -16.25 -9.12
CA ASN A 92 13.13 -15.00 -8.66
C ASN A 92 14.08 -13.81 -8.85
N VAL A 93 15.39 -14.04 -8.81
CA VAL A 93 16.42 -13.02 -8.94
C VAL A 93 16.55 -12.57 -10.39
N GLU A 94 16.71 -13.50 -11.33
CA GLU A 94 16.79 -13.22 -12.76
C GLU A 94 15.55 -12.48 -13.27
N ARG A 95 14.36 -12.87 -12.78
CA ARG A 95 13.11 -12.21 -13.14
C ARG A 95 12.99 -10.78 -12.59
N ARG A 96 13.51 -10.54 -11.39
CA ARG A 96 13.53 -9.20 -10.78
C ARG A 96 14.57 -8.28 -11.43
N ALA A 97 15.73 -8.83 -11.80
CA ALA A 97 16.74 -8.16 -12.62
C ALA A 97 16.16 -7.77 -13.98
N PHE A 98 15.54 -8.72 -14.67
CA PHE A 98 14.82 -8.49 -15.93
C PHE A 98 13.74 -7.40 -15.81
N ASN A 99 12.89 -7.45 -14.77
CA ASN A 99 11.88 -6.41 -14.52
C ASN A 99 12.49 -5.00 -14.34
N MET A 100 13.75 -4.91 -13.89
CA MET A 100 14.49 -3.66 -13.70
C MET A 100 15.28 -3.22 -14.94
N GLU A 101 15.51 -4.14 -15.89
CA GLU A 101 16.28 -3.95 -17.12
C GLU A 101 15.40 -3.85 -18.38
N LEU A 102 14.09 -4.13 -18.29
CA LEU A 102 13.15 -4.00 -19.41
C LEU A 102 13.26 -2.61 -20.08
N PRO A 103 13.72 -2.53 -21.34
CA PRO A 103 13.98 -1.25 -21.98
C PRO A 103 12.69 -0.69 -22.58
N LYS A 104 12.13 0.31 -21.90
CA LYS A 104 11.51 1.53 -22.45
C LYS A 104 10.94 2.35 -21.29
N GLN A 105 11.75 3.31 -20.83
CA GLN A 105 11.41 4.39 -19.89
C GLN A 105 10.78 3.89 -18.56
N LEU A 106 11.53 3.96 -17.46
CA LEU A 106 11.04 3.66 -16.11
C LEU A 106 10.67 4.96 -15.37
N PRO A 107 9.62 5.70 -15.78
CA PRO A 107 9.28 6.99 -15.18
C PRO A 107 8.95 6.80 -13.69
N PHE A 108 8.37 5.67 -13.28
CA PHE A 108 8.12 5.30 -11.88
C PHE A 108 9.40 5.14 -11.06
N LYS A 109 10.37 4.34 -11.53
CA LYS A 109 11.66 4.14 -10.83
C LYS A 109 12.42 5.45 -10.73
N ASN A 110 12.46 6.23 -11.80
CA ASN A 110 13.13 7.52 -11.82
C ASN A 110 12.44 8.52 -10.89
N SER A 111 11.12 8.60 -10.92
CA SER A 111 10.33 9.45 -10.03
C SER A 111 10.55 9.07 -8.56
N LEU A 112 10.47 7.79 -8.23
CA LEU A 112 10.72 7.28 -6.88
C LEU A 112 12.16 7.57 -6.43
N ASN A 113 13.17 7.25 -7.25
CA ASN A 113 14.57 7.49 -6.90
C ASN A 113 14.88 8.97 -6.71
N THR A 114 14.36 9.83 -7.59
CA THR A 114 14.47 11.30 -7.45
C THR A 114 13.83 11.76 -6.15
N TYR A 115 12.65 11.27 -5.81
CA TYR A 115 12.02 11.56 -4.53
C TYR A 115 12.87 11.09 -3.35
N LEU A 116 13.37 9.85 -3.40
CA LEU A 116 14.15 9.27 -2.31
C LEU A 116 15.44 10.07 -2.04
N LYS A 117 16.11 10.57 -3.09
CA LYS A 117 17.33 11.41 -2.99
C LYS A 117 17.11 12.67 -2.14
N HIS A 118 15.93 13.27 -2.22
CA HIS A 118 15.61 14.52 -1.55
C HIS A 118 14.71 14.32 -0.31
N SER A 119 14.61 13.08 0.18
CA SER A 119 13.77 12.73 1.32
C SER A 119 14.60 12.22 2.51
N LYS A 120 13.96 12.07 3.67
CA LYS A 120 14.54 11.39 4.84
C LYS A 120 14.95 9.93 4.60
N TYR A 121 14.60 9.37 3.43
CA TYR A 121 14.92 8.01 3.01
C TYR A 121 16.15 7.92 2.13
N GLN A 122 16.90 8.99 1.86
CA GLN A 122 18.10 8.97 1.00
C GLN A 122 19.08 7.82 1.31
N SER A 123 19.18 7.43 2.59
CA SER A 123 20.08 6.36 3.04
C SER A 123 19.77 5.00 2.43
N VAL A 124 18.59 4.82 1.83
CA VAL A 124 18.23 3.58 1.15
C VAL A 124 18.81 3.46 -0.26
N LEU A 125 19.39 4.53 -0.79
CA LEU A 125 20.03 4.52 -2.10
C LEU A 125 21.43 3.88 -2.06
N SER A 126 21.93 3.48 -0.89
CA SER A 126 23.14 2.67 -0.78
C SER A 126 22.92 1.25 -1.32
N SER A 127 24.01 0.63 -1.76
CA SER A 127 24.10 -0.75 -2.25
C SER A 127 24.02 -1.81 -1.13
N GLU A 128 23.94 -1.39 0.13
CA GLU A 128 23.93 -2.33 1.25
C GLU A 128 22.52 -2.91 1.47
N TYR A 129 22.41 -4.24 1.35
CA TYR A 129 21.20 -4.93 1.77
C TYR A 129 21.15 -5.07 3.29
N SER A 130 20.09 -4.55 3.90
CA SER A 130 19.67 -4.93 5.24
C SER A 130 18.15 -4.81 5.37
N ASP A 131 17.57 -5.55 6.29
CA ASP A 131 16.14 -5.46 6.62
C ASP A 131 15.72 -4.04 7.00
N LYS A 132 16.64 -3.31 7.64
CA LYS A 132 16.45 -1.91 8.00
C LYS A 132 16.32 -1.06 6.74
N TYR A 133 17.17 -1.24 5.75
CA TYR A 133 17.07 -0.54 4.47
C TYR A 133 15.80 -0.94 3.72
N TYR A 134 15.48 -2.23 3.66
CA TYR A 134 14.28 -2.72 3.01
C TYR A 134 12.99 -2.07 3.56
N ARG A 135 12.80 -2.08 4.88
CA ARG A 135 11.67 -1.41 5.53
C ARG A 135 11.67 0.11 5.31
N ARG A 136 12.84 0.73 5.25
CA ARG A 136 12.96 2.16 4.95
C ARG A 136 12.54 2.47 3.52
N LYS A 137 12.86 1.60 2.56
CA LYS A 137 12.44 1.76 1.17
C LYS A 137 10.94 1.65 0.98
N CYS A 138 10.30 0.65 1.59
CA CYS A 138 8.85 0.47 1.52
C CYS A 138 8.12 1.71 2.08
N LYS A 139 8.58 2.24 3.23
CA LYS A 139 8.09 3.51 3.77
C LYS A 139 8.39 4.71 2.87
N GLY A 140 9.55 4.70 2.20
CA GLY A 140 9.91 5.71 1.20
C GLY A 140 8.97 5.71 0.01
N GLY A 141 8.52 4.54 -0.43
CA GLY A 141 7.49 4.37 -1.46
C GLY A 141 6.13 4.93 -1.05
N LEU A 142 5.66 4.63 0.18
CA LEU A 142 4.44 5.24 0.72
C LEU A 142 4.55 6.76 0.79
N SER A 143 5.72 7.24 1.26
CA SER A 143 6.03 8.67 1.34
C SER A 143 6.05 9.32 -0.04
N TRP A 144 6.59 8.64 -1.05
CA TRP A 144 6.60 9.12 -2.43
C TRP A 144 5.19 9.26 -2.98
N VAL A 145 4.33 8.26 -2.81
CA VAL A 145 2.93 8.36 -3.28
C VAL A 145 2.17 9.43 -2.50
N LEU A 146 2.36 9.55 -1.19
CA LEU A 146 1.57 10.47 -0.37
C LEU A 146 2.06 11.92 -0.41
N MET A 147 3.38 12.13 -0.50
CA MET A 147 4.01 13.44 -0.38
C MET A 147 4.69 13.90 -1.67
N GLY A 148 4.91 12.99 -2.63
CA GLY A 148 5.54 13.32 -3.90
C GLY A 148 4.67 14.23 -4.76
N GLN A 149 5.30 15.24 -5.35
CA GLN A 149 4.64 16.21 -6.23
C GLN A 149 4.67 15.77 -7.71
N ASP A 150 5.47 14.77 -8.05
CA ASP A 150 5.60 14.24 -9.40
C ASP A 150 4.23 13.78 -9.95
N PRO A 151 3.84 14.18 -11.18
CA PRO A 151 2.56 13.79 -11.80
C PRO A 151 2.29 12.27 -11.81
N ILE A 152 3.34 11.45 -11.83
CA ILE A 152 3.26 9.99 -11.74
C ILE A 152 2.79 9.60 -10.35
N ALA A 153 3.47 10.08 -9.30
CA ALA A 153 3.12 9.82 -7.90
C ALA A 153 1.72 10.34 -7.53
N GLN A 154 1.28 11.42 -8.19
CA GLN A 154 -0.04 11.98 -7.98
C GLN A 154 -1.20 11.08 -8.43
N LYS A 155 -0.96 10.22 -9.43
CA LYS A 155 -1.98 9.31 -9.98
C LYS A 155 -2.08 7.97 -9.26
N ILE A 156 -1.06 7.61 -8.49
CA ILE A 156 -0.98 6.32 -7.79
C ILE A 156 -1.86 6.36 -6.53
N LYS A 157 -2.64 5.30 -6.33
CA LYS A 157 -3.31 4.99 -5.06
C LYS A 157 -2.63 3.84 -4.34
N ILE A 158 -2.84 3.78 -3.04
CA ILE A 158 -2.41 2.71 -2.16
C ILE A 158 -3.66 1.95 -1.72
N HIS A 159 -3.68 0.64 -1.93
CA HIS A 159 -4.70 -0.28 -1.46
C HIS A 159 -4.09 -1.14 -0.36
N PHE A 160 -4.55 -0.97 0.88
CA PHE A 160 -3.98 -1.63 2.05
C PHE A 160 -4.92 -2.71 2.59
N ILE A 161 -4.54 -3.97 2.42
CA ILE A 161 -5.30 -5.13 2.91
C ILE A 161 -5.05 -5.33 4.40
N LEU A 162 -6.13 -5.40 5.18
CA LEU A 162 -6.11 -5.54 6.64
C LEU A 162 -6.25 -6.99 7.13
N ASP A 163 -6.70 -7.91 6.26
CA ASP A 163 -6.88 -9.32 6.60
C ASP A 163 -5.60 -9.96 7.14
N GLY A 164 -5.76 -10.88 8.10
CA GLY A 164 -4.66 -11.62 8.73
C GLY A 164 -3.71 -10.81 9.60
N ILE A 165 -3.87 -9.47 9.69
CA ILE A 165 -3.00 -8.63 10.51
C ILE A 165 -3.42 -8.70 11.99
N ASP A 166 -2.50 -9.16 12.85
CA ASP A 166 -2.61 -8.98 14.30
C ASP A 166 -2.12 -7.58 14.71
N PHE A 167 -3.07 -6.66 14.86
CA PHE A 167 -2.79 -5.27 15.23
C PHE A 167 -2.04 -5.13 16.56
N LYS A 168 -2.25 -6.03 17.54
CA LYS A 168 -1.54 -5.97 18.84
C LYS A 168 -0.06 -6.20 18.63
N SER A 169 0.29 -7.19 17.81
CA SER A 169 1.68 -7.47 17.45
C SER A 169 2.31 -6.34 16.63
N VAL A 170 1.54 -5.71 15.74
CA VAL A 170 2.00 -4.56 14.95
C VAL A 170 2.32 -3.38 15.87
N THR A 171 1.43 -2.98 16.77
CA THR A 171 1.64 -1.79 17.63
C THR A 171 2.75 -2.01 18.66
N ARG A 172 2.86 -3.22 19.22
CA ARG A 172 3.93 -3.60 20.15
C ARG A 172 5.30 -3.81 19.50
N LYS A 173 5.37 -3.77 18.15
CA LYS A 173 6.59 -4.05 17.38
C LYS A 173 7.21 -5.41 17.72
N ASN A 174 6.38 -6.44 17.93
CA ASN A 174 6.88 -7.76 18.30
C ASN A 174 7.78 -8.31 17.17
N ARG A 175 9.07 -8.52 17.48
CA ARG A 175 10.10 -8.92 16.50
C ARG A 175 10.14 -10.43 16.23
N LYS A 176 9.33 -11.24 16.94
CA LYS A 176 9.31 -12.70 16.84
C LYS A 176 8.37 -13.27 15.75
N ILE A 177 7.91 -12.46 14.82
CA ILE A 177 6.90 -12.85 13.82
C ILE A 177 7.57 -12.97 12.45
N GLU A 178 7.06 -13.86 11.60
CA GLU A 178 7.59 -14.18 10.27
C GLU A 178 7.97 -12.97 9.41
N TRP A 179 8.94 -13.20 8.51
CA TRP A 179 9.66 -12.22 7.70
C TRP A 179 8.81 -11.22 6.88
N GLY A 180 7.56 -11.53 6.53
CA GLY A 180 6.64 -10.60 5.85
C GLY A 180 5.83 -9.69 6.78
N TYR A 181 5.70 -10.07 8.05
CA TYR A 181 4.91 -9.37 9.04
C TYR A 181 5.52 -8.02 9.43
N HIS A 182 6.84 -7.95 9.41
CA HIS A 182 7.56 -6.77 9.85
C HIS A 182 7.48 -5.58 8.90
N VAL A 183 7.32 -5.83 7.59
CA VAL A 183 7.24 -4.79 6.56
C VAL A 183 5.85 -4.20 6.56
N THR A 184 4.83 -5.04 6.39
CA THR A 184 3.41 -4.67 6.52
C THR A 184 3.14 -3.90 7.82
N GLY A 185 3.64 -4.40 8.96
CA GLY A 185 3.49 -3.70 10.24
C GLY A 185 4.24 -2.35 10.28
N SER A 186 5.38 -2.21 9.60
CA SER A 186 6.12 -0.94 9.53
C SER A 186 5.43 0.08 8.63
N GLU A 187 4.85 -0.37 7.52
CA GLU A 187 4.03 0.42 6.60
C GLU A 187 2.78 0.92 7.30
N LEU A 188 2.05 0.04 7.99
CA LEU A 188 0.82 0.40 8.69
C LEU A 188 1.07 1.38 9.84
N ARG A 189 2.14 1.18 10.62
CA ARG A 189 2.59 2.18 11.61
C ARG A 189 3.04 3.49 10.98
N TRP A 190 3.56 3.46 9.75
CA TRP A 190 3.90 4.68 9.02
C TRP A 190 2.63 5.43 8.60
N LEU A 191 1.62 4.74 8.06
CA LEU A 191 0.33 5.33 7.74
C LEU A 191 -0.35 5.94 8.98
N TYR A 192 -0.38 5.21 10.10
CA TYR A 192 -0.92 5.74 11.36
C TYR A 192 -0.22 7.03 11.80
N ARG A 193 1.12 7.10 11.72
CA ARG A 193 1.87 8.32 12.07
C ARG A 193 1.60 9.49 11.14
N ASN A 194 1.11 9.23 9.93
CA ASN A 194 0.76 10.24 8.92
C ASN A 194 -0.76 10.35 8.72
N ARG A 195 -1.58 9.82 9.65
CA ARG A 195 -3.05 9.70 9.54
C ARG A 195 -3.77 11.03 9.29
N ASN A 196 -3.18 12.14 9.73
CA ASN A 196 -3.74 13.49 9.58
C ASN A 196 -3.34 14.16 8.25
N HIS A 197 -2.48 13.52 7.45
CA HIS A 197 -2.06 14.10 6.17
C HIS A 197 -3.22 14.08 5.16
N PRO A 198 -3.54 15.18 4.47
CA PRO A 198 -4.72 15.28 3.60
C PRO A 198 -4.70 14.26 2.45
N ASN A 199 -3.51 13.93 1.94
CA ASN A 199 -3.39 12.93 0.87
C ASN A 199 -3.65 11.50 1.35
N LEU A 200 -3.62 11.20 2.65
CA LEU A 200 -3.87 9.85 3.14
C LEU A 200 -5.31 9.43 2.83
N LYS A 201 -6.30 10.27 3.21
CA LYS A 201 -7.71 9.99 2.92
C LYS A 201 -8.01 9.94 1.42
N ARG A 202 -7.26 10.70 0.61
CA ARG A 202 -7.44 10.78 -0.85
C ARG A 202 -6.82 9.61 -1.61
N LYS A 203 -5.67 9.10 -1.13
CA LYS A 203 -4.86 8.14 -1.89
C LYS A 203 -4.80 6.75 -1.27
N VAL A 204 -5.22 6.57 -0.01
CA VAL A 204 -5.16 5.26 0.66
C VAL A 204 -6.55 4.70 0.85
N GLN A 205 -6.81 3.55 0.25
CA GLN A 205 -8.01 2.75 0.49
C GLN A 205 -7.64 1.53 1.34
N PHE A 206 -8.30 1.35 2.48
CA PHE A 206 -8.16 0.13 3.27
C PHE A 206 -9.18 -0.91 2.83
N TRP A 207 -8.82 -2.18 2.97
CA TRP A 207 -9.63 -3.32 2.55
C TRP A 207 -9.73 -4.35 3.67
N PHE A 208 -10.93 -4.87 3.88
CA PHE A 208 -11.16 -5.96 4.82
C PHE A 208 -12.21 -6.89 4.24
N GLN A 209 -11.89 -8.19 4.18
CA GLN A 209 -12.77 -9.20 3.60
C GLN A 209 -13.26 -8.87 2.18
N GLY A 210 -12.40 -8.26 1.36
CA GLY A 210 -12.72 -7.91 -0.03
C GLY A 210 -13.45 -6.58 -0.22
N GLU A 211 -13.87 -5.93 0.87
CA GLU A 211 -14.66 -4.70 0.83
C GLU A 211 -13.86 -3.47 1.29
N PRO A 212 -14.19 -2.26 0.79
CA PRO A 212 -13.64 -1.02 1.31
C PRO A 212 -13.90 -0.87 2.81
N SER A 213 -12.84 -0.59 3.56
CA SER A 213 -12.87 -0.42 5.02
C SER A 213 -12.38 0.96 5.43
N VAL A 214 -12.81 1.41 6.60
CA VAL A 214 -12.16 2.51 7.33
C VAL A 214 -10.76 2.08 7.79
N PRO A 215 -9.83 3.01 8.06
CA PRO A 215 -8.52 2.66 8.61
C PRO A 215 -8.63 1.93 9.95
N PRO A 216 -7.64 1.10 10.32
CA PRO A 216 -7.76 0.26 11.51
C PRO A 216 -7.78 1.06 12.82
N TRP A 217 -7.27 2.29 12.85
CA TRP A 217 -7.40 3.16 14.02
C TRP A 217 -8.79 3.80 14.20
N GLU A 218 -9.68 3.65 13.22
CA GLU A 218 -11.09 4.07 13.30
C GLU A 218 -12.05 2.88 13.46
N ARG A 219 -11.56 1.65 13.29
CA ARG A 219 -12.34 0.42 13.45
C ARG A 219 -12.53 0.05 14.91
N GLU A 220 -13.76 -0.26 15.30
CA GLU A 220 -14.10 -0.61 16.69
C GLU A 220 -13.22 -1.74 17.24
N GLU A 221 -12.96 -2.78 16.44
CA GLU A 221 -12.25 -3.97 16.89
C GLU A 221 -10.74 -3.74 17.12
N SER A 222 -10.19 -2.62 16.65
CA SER A 222 -8.74 -2.35 16.73
C SER A 222 -8.38 -0.93 17.18
N LYS A 223 -9.36 -0.04 17.35
CA LYS A 223 -9.18 1.35 17.78
C LYS A 223 -8.41 1.45 19.10
N GLU A 224 -8.79 0.68 20.11
CA GLU A 224 -8.08 0.67 21.40
C GLU A 224 -6.60 0.28 21.26
N VAL A 225 -6.30 -0.68 20.38
CA VAL A 225 -4.93 -1.14 20.14
C VAL A 225 -4.08 -0.02 19.53
N TRP A 226 -4.65 0.77 18.63
CA TRP A 226 -3.99 1.92 18.01
C TRP A 226 -3.91 3.14 18.93
N GLN A 227 -4.90 3.39 19.79
CA GLN A 227 -4.85 4.46 20.80
C GLN A 227 -3.70 4.23 21.79
N ASN A 228 -3.41 2.97 22.12
CA ASN A 228 -2.28 2.60 22.98
C ASN A 228 -0.92 2.59 22.25
N TYR A 229 -0.90 2.84 20.94
CA TYR A 229 0.34 2.94 20.18
C TYR A 229 0.90 4.35 20.24
N PHE A 230 1.91 4.55 21.08
CA PHE A 230 2.67 5.80 21.18
C PHE A 230 3.92 5.73 20.28
N PRO A 231 3.92 6.40 19.11
CA PRO A 231 5.11 6.45 18.28
C PRO A 231 6.19 7.32 18.95
N CYS A 232 7.45 6.89 18.94
CA CYS A 232 8.56 7.70 19.46
C CYS A 232 8.79 9.01 18.68
N SER A 233 8.18 9.15 17.50
CA SER A 233 8.07 10.39 16.75
C SER A 233 6.77 10.36 15.95
N GLU A 234 5.92 11.36 16.12
CA GLU A 234 4.96 11.69 15.05
C GLU A 234 5.79 12.29 13.90
N ASP A 235 5.57 11.81 12.67
CA ASP A 235 6.25 12.37 11.49
C ASP A 235 5.52 13.68 11.12
N ILE A 236 5.55 14.70 12.00
CA ILE A 236 4.92 16.01 11.79
C ILE A 236 5.87 16.96 11.06
N HIS A 237 6.41 16.56 9.90
CA HIS A 237 7.15 17.45 8.98
C HIS A 237 7.06 16.80 7.59
N PHE A 238 6.63 17.45 6.49
CA PHE A 238 6.72 18.85 6.06
C PHE A 238 5.45 19.26 5.30
#